data_AF-A0A497EI21-F1
#
_entry.id   AF-A0A497EI21-F1
#
_cell.length_a   1.000
_cell.length_b   1.000
_cell.length_c   1.000
_cell.angle_alpha   90.00
_cell.angle_beta   90.00
_cell.angle_gamma   90.00
#
_symmetry.space_group_name_H-M   'P 1'
#
loop_
_entity.id
_entity.type
_entity.pdbx_description
1 polymer ?
#
loop_
_entity_poly.entity_id
_entity_poly.type
_entity_poly.pdbx_seq_one_letter_code
_entity_poly.pdbx_strand_id
1 'polypeptide(L)'
;MARQISLAFLSVTLVALLMFSGCYLRSEKTRGFHHFHDGIENGMSETQVAQLFRDTYSNADQKGWPSMGHNEGGYWFTLDPRSGAFNSEFIHVIFEGGSVVSKEYLPD
;
A
#
# COMPACT_ATOMS: atom_id res chain seq x y z
N MET A 1 -49.87 12.24 -12.44
CA MET A 1 -48.87 13.14 -11.83
C MET A 1 -47.72 12.28 -11.33
N ALA A 2 -46.66 12.15 -12.11
CA ALA A 2 -45.54 11.27 -11.78
C ALA A 2 -44.24 12.07 -11.69
N ARG A 3 -43.55 11.86 -10.56
CA ARG A 3 -42.09 11.90 -10.40
C ARG A 3 -41.40 13.27 -10.50
N GLN A 4 -41.50 14.05 -9.43
CA GLN A 4 -40.35 14.77 -8.89
C GLN A 4 -39.75 13.90 -7.78
N ILE A 5 -39.05 12.82 -8.16
CA ILE A 5 -38.09 12.21 -7.24
C ILE A 5 -36.89 13.14 -7.29
N SER A 6 -36.77 13.99 -6.27
CA SER A 6 -35.82 15.10 -6.21
C SER A 6 -34.41 14.62 -6.57
N LEU A 7 -33.83 15.20 -7.63
CA LEU A 7 -32.43 14.99 -8.04
C LEU A 7 -31.45 15.13 -6.86
N ALA A 8 -31.83 15.89 -5.83
CA ALA A 8 -31.08 16.04 -4.58
C ALA A 8 -30.78 14.70 -3.87
N PHE A 9 -31.74 13.77 -3.77
CA PHE A 9 -31.50 12.48 -3.08
C PHE A 9 -30.53 11.60 -3.85
N LEU A 10 -30.60 11.58 -5.18
CA LEU A 10 -29.69 10.82 -6.04
C LEU A 10 -28.25 11.34 -5.96
N SER A 11 -28.07 12.65 -5.79
CA SER A 11 -26.74 13.27 -5.65
C SER A 11 -26.06 12.91 -4.31
N VAL A 12 -26.82 12.87 -3.22
CA VAL A 12 -26.26 12.59 -1.88
C VAL A 12 -25.84 11.13 -1.74
N THR A 13 -26.62 10.17 -2.26
CA THR A 13 -26.22 8.76 -2.24
C THR A 13 -25.02 8.48 -3.13
N LEU A 14 -24.89 9.14 -4.29
CA LEU A 14 -23.73 8.97 -5.17
C LEU A 14 -22.45 9.50 -4.52
N VAL A 15 -22.50 10.68 -3.88
CA VAL A 15 -21.36 11.25 -3.15
C VAL A 15 -20.99 10.37 -1.96
N ALA A 16 -21.98 9.87 -1.20
CA ALA A 16 -21.73 8.92 -0.13
C ALA A 16 -21.05 7.64 -0.66
N LEU A 17 -21.55 7.05 -1.75
CA LEU A 17 -20.95 5.84 -2.35
C LEU A 17 -19.49 6.06 -2.75
N LEU A 18 -19.18 7.21 -3.37
CA LEU A 18 -17.82 7.56 -3.77
C LEU A 18 -16.89 7.74 -2.55
N MET A 19 -17.38 8.37 -1.48
CA MET A 19 -16.63 8.51 -0.23
C MET A 19 -16.39 7.14 0.45
N PHE A 20 -17.42 6.29 0.52
CA PHE A 20 -17.30 4.94 1.07
C PHE A 20 -16.35 4.06 0.25
N SER A 21 -16.40 4.13 -1.08
CA SER A 21 -15.45 3.43 -1.95
C SER A 21 -14.01 3.92 -1.75
N GLY A 22 -13.80 5.24 -1.62
CA GLY A 22 -12.48 5.81 -1.36
C GLY A 22 -11.88 5.35 -0.03
N CYS A 23 -12.68 5.39 1.05
CA CYS A 23 -12.25 4.91 2.37
C CYS A 23 -11.97 3.40 2.38
N TYR A 24 -12.80 2.60 1.71
CA TYR A 24 -12.64 1.16 1.61
C TYR A 24 -11.35 0.78 0.88
N LEU A 25 -11.09 1.42 -0.27
CA LEU A 25 -9.86 1.21 -1.05
C LEU A 25 -8.61 1.55 -0.24
N ARG A 26 -8.61 2.68 0.49
CA ARG A 26 -7.47 3.06 1.36
C ARG A 26 -7.25 2.02 2.46
N SER A 27 -8.32 1.56 3.10
CA SER A 27 -8.23 0.55 4.17
C SER A 27 -7.63 -0.77 3.68
N GLU A 28 -7.98 -1.24 2.48
CA GLU A 28 -7.40 -2.45 1.91
C GLU A 28 -5.91 -2.29 1.57
N LYS A 29 -5.52 -1.13 1.02
CA LYS A 29 -4.12 -0.79 0.73
C LYS A 29 -3.26 -0.87 2.00
N THR A 30 -3.64 -0.11 3.03
CA THR A 30 -2.93 -0.03 4.31
C THR A 30 -2.84 -1.40 4.97
N ARG A 31 -3.95 -2.14 5.04
CA ARG A 31 -3.96 -3.49 5.65
C ARG A 31 -3.02 -4.45 4.93
N GLY A 32 -3.00 -4.44 3.60
CA GLY A 32 -2.06 -5.25 2.83
C GLY A 32 -0.60 -4.85 3.12
N PHE A 33 -0.34 -3.55 3.27
CA PHE A 33 1.00 -3.01 3.53
C PHE A 33 1.52 -3.35 4.92
N HIS A 34 0.66 -3.32 5.94
CA HIS A 34 0.96 -3.84 7.27
C HIS A 34 1.23 -5.35 7.23
N HIS A 35 0.39 -6.12 6.53
CA HIS A 35 0.59 -7.57 6.43
C HIS A 35 1.91 -7.93 5.74
N PHE A 36 2.27 -7.20 4.67
CA PHE A 36 3.58 -7.34 4.03
C PHE A 36 4.72 -7.03 5.02
N HIS A 37 4.64 -5.90 5.71
CA HIS A 37 5.61 -5.54 6.74
C HIS A 37 5.78 -6.65 7.79
N ASP A 38 4.69 -7.18 8.32
CA ASP A 38 4.70 -8.18 9.37
C ASP A 38 5.33 -9.50 8.91
N GLY A 39 5.17 -9.86 7.64
CA GLY A 39 5.78 -11.05 7.04
C GLY A 39 7.30 -10.97 6.83
N ILE A 40 7.93 -9.80 6.93
CA ILE A 40 9.39 -9.66 6.79
C ILE A 40 10.05 -10.06 8.11
N GLU A 41 10.87 -11.10 8.11
CA GLU A 41 11.54 -11.59 9.32
C GLU A 41 13.05 -11.38 9.27
N ASN A 42 13.67 -11.23 10.43
CA ASN A 42 15.12 -11.19 10.54
C ASN A 42 15.73 -12.49 10.01
N GLY A 43 16.85 -12.37 9.29
CA GLY A 43 17.51 -13.51 8.64
C GLY A 43 17.02 -13.82 7.23
N MET A 44 15.88 -13.27 6.78
CA MET A 44 15.45 -13.41 5.39
C MET A 44 16.50 -12.82 4.43
N SER A 45 16.73 -13.47 3.29
CA SER A 45 17.58 -12.92 2.24
C SER A 45 16.86 -11.81 1.48
N GLU A 46 17.63 -10.96 0.79
CA GLU A 46 17.09 -9.99 -0.16
C GLU A 46 16.09 -10.62 -1.14
N THR A 47 16.45 -11.76 -1.72
CA THR A 47 15.58 -12.49 -2.66
C THR A 47 14.27 -12.98 -2.03
N GLN A 48 14.29 -13.39 -0.76
CA GLN A 48 13.09 -13.79 -0.04
C GLN A 48 12.16 -12.61 0.21
N VAL A 49 12.70 -11.45 0.60
CA VAL A 49 11.89 -10.23 0.79
C VAL A 49 11.28 -9.77 -0.54
N ALA A 50 12.06 -9.77 -1.62
CA ALA A 50 11.55 -9.40 -2.95
C ALA A 50 10.46 -10.38 -3.44
N GLN A 51 10.60 -11.68 -3.12
CA GLN A 51 9.58 -12.67 -3.46
C GLN A 51 8.31 -12.49 -2.64
N LEU A 52 8.44 -12.28 -1.32
CA LEU A 52 7.31 -11.96 -0.44
C LEU A 52 6.52 -10.74 -0.94
N PHE A 53 7.22 -9.72 -1.41
CA PHE A 53 6.59 -8.54 -2.01
C PHE A 53 5.77 -8.90 -3.25
N ARG A 54 6.34 -9.67 -4.19
CA ARG A 54 5.64 -10.10 -5.41
C ARG A 54 4.45 -11.01 -5.11
N ASP A 55 4.56 -11.87 -4.11
CA ASP A 55 3.47 -12.76 -3.70
C ASP A 55 2.33 -11.99 -3.04
N THR A 56 2.66 -10.99 -2.21
CA THR A 56 1.67 -10.12 -1.55
C THR A 56 1.00 -9.19 -2.56
N TYR A 57 1.75 -8.71 -3.55
CA TYR A 57 1.29 -7.73 -4.55
C TYR A 57 1.51 -8.20 -5.99
N SER A 58 0.86 -9.31 -6.35
CA SER A 58 0.97 -9.92 -7.69
C SER A 58 0.62 -9.02 -8.87
N ASN A 59 -0.07 -7.88 -8.62
CA ASN A 59 -0.47 -6.90 -9.64
C ASN A 59 0.10 -5.50 -9.38
N ALA A 60 1.17 -5.36 -8.58
CA ALA A 60 1.75 -4.06 -8.22
C ALA A 60 2.12 -3.23 -9.45
N ASP A 61 2.78 -3.85 -10.44
CA ASP A 61 3.25 -3.17 -11.65
C ASP A 61 2.10 -2.60 -12.50
N GLN A 62 0.97 -3.33 -12.55
CA GLN A 62 -0.22 -2.89 -13.28
C GLN A 62 -0.97 -1.77 -12.54
N LYS A 63 -1.03 -1.87 -11.21
CA LYS A 63 -1.71 -0.89 -10.35
C LYS A 63 -0.87 0.36 -10.12
N GLY A 64 0.45 0.28 -10.31
CA GLY A 64 1.42 1.32 -9.98
C GLY A 64 1.60 1.54 -8.48
N TRP A 65 1.15 0.59 -7.66
CA TRP A 65 1.28 0.59 -6.20
C TRP A 65 1.12 -0.83 -5.62
N PRO A 66 1.73 -1.12 -4.45
CA PRO A 66 2.84 -0.36 -3.85
C PRO A 66 4.09 -0.41 -4.75
N SER A 67 5.05 0.49 -4.54
CA SER A 67 6.34 0.46 -5.25
C SER A 67 7.45 -0.10 -4.37
N MET A 68 8.42 -0.74 -5.00
CA MET A 68 9.65 -1.21 -4.38
C MET A 68 10.85 -0.51 -5.03
N GLY A 69 11.83 -0.09 -4.23
CA GLY A 69 13.15 0.32 -4.70
C GLY A 69 14.26 -0.33 -3.87
N HIS A 70 15.48 -0.31 -4.40
CA HIS A 70 16.63 -0.93 -3.77
C HIS A 70 17.92 -0.11 -3.90
N ASN A 71 18.79 -0.21 -2.90
CA ASN A 71 20.18 0.24 -2.93
C ASN A 71 21.08 -0.83 -2.28
N GLU A 72 22.37 -0.53 -2.13
CA GLU A 72 23.34 -1.46 -1.52
C GLU A 72 23.08 -1.77 -0.03
N GLY A 73 22.26 -0.97 0.67
CA GLY A 73 22.00 -1.14 2.09
C GLY A 73 20.62 -1.70 2.44
N GLY A 74 19.69 -1.78 1.47
CA GLY A 74 18.30 -2.02 1.81
C GLY A 74 17.31 -2.02 0.65
N TYR A 75 16.10 -2.46 1.00
CA TYR A 75 14.89 -2.24 0.21
C TYR A 75 14.03 -1.18 0.86
N TRP A 76 13.39 -0.35 0.05
CA TRP A 76 12.33 0.52 0.49
C TRP A 76 11.05 0.25 -0.29
N PHE A 77 9.92 0.39 0.41
CA PHE A 77 8.60 0.18 -0.15
C PHE A 77 7.73 1.39 0.17
N THR A 78 6.85 1.75 -0.77
CA THR A 78 5.96 2.91 -0.62
C THR A 78 4.56 2.55 -1.08
N LEU A 79 3.56 2.81 -0.24
CA LEU A 79 2.17 2.42 -0.53
C LEU A 79 1.52 3.26 -1.64
N ASP A 80 1.79 4.57 -1.71
CA ASP A 80 1.19 5.46 -2.71
C ASP A 80 2.21 6.46 -3.29
N PRO A 81 3.14 5.99 -4.15
CA PRO A 81 4.25 6.79 -4.67
C PRO A 81 3.80 7.93 -5.62
N ARG A 82 2.57 7.87 -6.14
CA ARG A 82 2.04 8.83 -7.12
C ARG A 82 1.36 10.03 -6.47
N SER A 83 1.09 9.98 -5.17
CA SER A 83 0.37 11.04 -4.46
C SER A 83 1.17 12.35 -4.35
N GLY A 84 2.49 12.33 -4.57
CA GLY A 84 3.37 13.47 -4.31
C GLY A 84 3.37 13.90 -2.83
N ALA A 85 2.69 13.13 -1.97
CA ALA A 85 2.59 13.38 -0.55
C ALA A 85 3.84 12.80 0.13
N PHE A 86 4.49 13.64 0.93
CA PHE A 86 5.53 13.20 1.87
C PHE A 86 4.99 12.24 2.95
N ASN A 87 3.67 12.04 3.01
CA ASN A 87 2.98 11.17 3.96
C ASN A 87 2.47 9.91 3.22
N SER A 88 3.35 9.14 2.61
CA SER A 88 2.97 7.82 2.13
C SER A 88 3.54 6.79 3.08
N GLU A 89 2.74 5.80 3.45
CA GLU A 89 3.22 4.71 4.29
C GLU A 89 4.46 4.09 3.66
N PHE A 90 5.49 3.91 4.48
CA PHE A 90 6.82 3.55 4.04
C PHE A 90 7.39 2.42 4.88
N ILE A 91 8.04 1.47 4.21
CA ILE A 91 8.79 0.39 4.87
C ILE A 91 10.23 0.45 4.37
N HIS A 92 11.19 0.43 5.29
CA HIS A 92 12.61 0.29 4.99
C HIS A 92 13.14 -1.00 5.61
N VAL A 93 13.80 -1.82 4.80
CA VAL A 93 14.40 -3.10 5.19
C VAL A 93 15.90 -2.99 5.02
N ILE A 94 16.66 -3.23 6.08
CA ILE A 94 18.11 -3.13 6.11
C ILE A 94 18.70 -4.54 6.05
N PHE A 95 19.67 -4.73 5.16
CA PHE A 95 20.40 -5.98 5.02
C PHE A 95 21.85 -5.82 5.51
N GLU A 96 22.34 -6.80 6.27
CA GLU A 96 23.77 -6.96 6.56
C GLU A 96 24.16 -8.42 6.30
N GLY A 97 25.27 -8.64 5.58
CA GLY A 97 25.71 -9.99 5.22
C GLY A 97 24.72 -10.75 4.34
N GLY A 98 23.84 -10.05 3.61
CA GLY A 98 22.83 -10.63 2.73
C GLY A 98 21.53 -11.07 3.42
N SER A 99 21.36 -10.72 4.70
CA SER A 99 20.18 -11.07 5.50
C SER A 99 19.56 -9.83 6.16
N VAL A 100 18.24 -9.84 6.33
CA VAL A 100 17.50 -8.79 7.06
C VAL A 100 18.02 -8.73 8.50
N VAL A 101 18.46 -7.55 8.91
CA VAL A 101 18.83 -7.26 10.30
C VAL A 101 17.84 -6.32 10.99
N SER A 102 17.13 -5.51 10.20
CA SER A 102 16.16 -4.55 10.72
C SER A 102 15.11 -4.22 9.65
N LYS A 103 13.93 -3.84 10.12
CA LYS A 103 12.87 -3.23 9.32
C LYS A 103 12.24 -2.08 10.10
N GLU A 104 11.91 -1.01 9.41
CA GLU A 104 11.23 0.16 9.94
C GLU A 104 9.95 0.42 9.15
N TYR A 105 8.87 0.77 9.86
CA TYR A 105 7.61 1.16 9.27
C TYR A 105 7.26 2.58 9.70
N LEU A 106 7.04 3.46 8.73
CA LEU A 106 6.61 4.84 8.92
C LEU A 106 5.17 4.98 8.40
N PRO A 107 4.18 5.21 9.29
CA PRO A 107 2.81 5.49 8.88
C PRO A 107 2.69 6.88 8.22
N ASP A 108 1.66 7.05 7.39
CA ASP A 108 1.15 8.34 6.86
C ASP A 108 0.52 9.20 7.98
#